data_AF-A0A6B0DWB2-F1
#
_entry.id   AF-A0A6B0DWB2-F1
#
_cell.length_a   1.000
_cell.length_b   1.000
_cell.length_c   1.000
_cell.angle_alpha   90.00
_cell.angle_beta   90.00
_cell.angle_gamma   90.00
#
_symmetry.space_group_name_H-M   'P 1'
#
loop_
_entity.id
_entity.type
_entity.pdbx_description
1 polymer ?
#
loop_
_entity_poly.entity_id
_entity_poly.type
_entity_poly.pdbx_seq_one_letter_code
_entity_poly.pdbx_strand_id
1 'polypeptide(L)'
;MNYVGLDIHTENIVYTVLSDDGNEKMRGKIVNDIEYIIKFLRNFENEDLFVIKSTGFYEPIYDTIESKGFKVKLANPLKVKLIAESRIKNDKIDSEILARLLKNN
;
A
#
# COMPACT_ATOMS: atom_id res chain seq x y z
N MET A 1 -0.70 -15.12 3.11
CA MET A 1 -0.65 -13.77 3.69
C MET A 1 0.38 -12.95 2.96
N ASN A 2 -0.07 -11.82 2.44
CA ASN A 2 0.70 -10.81 1.73
C ASN A 2 0.58 -9.47 2.47
N TYR A 3 1.61 -8.65 2.34
CA TYR A 3 1.64 -7.28 2.87
C TYR A 3 1.68 -6.31 1.69
N VAL A 4 0.67 -5.46 1.59
CA VAL A 4 0.45 -4.60 0.44
C VAL A 4 0.61 -3.13 0.85
N GLY A 5 1.64 -2.48 0.31
CA GLY A 5 1.83 -1.04 0.49
C GLY A 5 1.25 -0.26 -0.67
N LEU A 6 0.41 0.73 -0.39
CA LEU A 6 -0.21 1.62 -1.37
C LEU A 6 0.26 3.06 -1.12
N ASP A 7 0.89 3.65 -2.14
CA ASP A 7 1.22 5.07 -2.19
C ASP A 7 0.29 5.77 -3.18
N ILE A 8 -0.54 6.68 -2.66
CA ILE A 8 -1.64 7.30 -3.40
C ILE A 8 -1.16 8.64 -3.95
N HIS A 9 -1.21 8.79 -5.27
CA HIS A 9 -1.03 10.06 -5.97
C HIS A 9 -2.33 10.45 -6.68
N THR A 10 -2.37 11.68 -7.20
CA THR A 10 -3.57 12.24 -7.83
C THR A 10 -4.14 11.34 -8.94
N GLU A 11 -3.29 10.86 -9.84
CA GLU A 11 -3.72 10.09 -11.03
C GLU A 11 -3.53 8.58 -10.90
N ASN A 12 -2.65 8.14 -10.00
CA ASN A 12 -2.28 6.74 -9.89
C ASN A 12 -1.92 6.35 -8.46
N ILE A 13 -2.05 5.06 -8.18
CA ILE A 13 -1.67 4.42 -6.94
C ILE A 13 -0.51 3.48 -7.25
N VAL A 14 0.64 3.70 -6.62
CA VAL A 14 1.80 2.80 -6.72
C VAL A 14 1.66 1.74 -5.64
N TYR A 15 1.83 0.47 -6.00
CA TYR A 15 1.72 -0.62 -5.06
C TYR A 15 2.95 -1.53 -5.05
N THR A 16 3.21 -2.11 -3.89
CA THR A 16 4.17 -3.21 -3.70
C THR A 16 3.53 -4.29 -2.84
N VAL A 17 3.66 -5.54 -3.27
CA VAL A 17 3.17 -6.74 -2.57
C VAL A 17 4.36 -7.56 -2.11
N LEU A 18 4.43 -7.82 -0.80
CA LEU A 18 5.41 -8.71 -0.21
C LEU A 18 4.75 -10.00 0.27
N SER A 19 5.40 -11.13 0.07
CA SER A 19 5.05 -12.38 0.76
C SER A 19 5.50 -12.36 2.21
N ASP A 20 5.05 -13.36 2.97
CA ASP A 20 5.37 -13.53 4.39
C ASP A 20 6.87 -13.80 4.68
N ASP A 21 7.60 -14.31 3.71
CA ASP A 21 9.07 -14.40 3.75
C ASP A 21 9.78 -13.07 3.46
N GLY A 22 9.04 -12.02 3.07
CA GLY A 22 9.57 -10.68 2.79
C GLY A 22 10.06 -10.47 1.36
N ASN A 23 9.80 -11.41 0.46
CA ASN A 23 10.11 -11.31 -0.96
C ASN A 23 9.05 -10.48 -1.71
N GLU A 24 9.49 -9.68 -2.69
CA GLU A 24 8.57 -8.94 -3.57
C GLU A 24 7.90 -9.93 -4.53
N LYS A 25 6.56 -10.02 -4.47
CA LYS A 25 5.77 -10.85 -5.41
C LYS A 25 5.29 -10.07 -6.60
N MET A 26 4.87 -8.82 -6.38
CA MET A 26 4.25 -8.00 -7.40
C MET A 26 4.45 -6.53 -7.07
N ARG A 27 4.61 -5.74 -8.13
CA ARG A 27 4.77 -4.31 -8.03
C ARG A 27 4.21 -3.65 -9.28
N GLY A 28 3.58 -2.50 -9.13
CA GLY A 28 3.05 -1.78 -10.28
C GLY A 28 2.36 -0.48 -9.93
N LYS A 29 1.52 -0.04 -10.88
CA LYS A 29 0.67 1.13 -10.75
C LYS A 29 -0.76 0.77 -11.12
N ILE A 30 -1.71 1.41 -10.47
CA ILE A 30 -3.15 1.32 -10.73
C ILE A 30 -3.63 2.74 -10.99
N VAL A 31 -4.60 2.92 -11.89
CA VAL A 31 -5.30 4.20 -12.04
C VAL A 31 -5.98 4.54 -10.72
N ASN A 32 -5.93 5.80 -10.28
CA ASN A 32 -6.61 6.23 -9.06
C ASN A 32 -8.13 6.33 -9.29
N ASP A 33 -8.78 5.17 -9.38
CA ASP A 33 -10.20 5.00 -9.63
C ASP A 33 -10.71 3.78 -8.87
N ILE A 34 -11.92 3.90 -8.30
CA ILE A 34 -12.52 2.92 -7.41
C ILE A 34 -12.75 1.57 -8.11
N GLU A 35 -13.12 1.56 -9.40
CA GLU A 35 -13.32 0.31 -10.12
C GLU A 35 -12.01 -0.47 -10.28
N TYR A 36 -10.92 0.25 -10.54
CA TYR A 36 -9.60 -0.35 -10.69
C TYR A 36 -9.09 -0.90 -9.35
N ILE A 37 -9.39 -0.22 -8.24
CA ILE A 37 -9.07 -0.73 -6.90
C ILE A 37 -9.90 -1.98 -6.59
N ILE A 38 -11.19 -2.00 -6.88
CA ILE A 38 -12.03 -3.20 -6.71
C ILE A 38 -11.50 -4.36 -7.56
N LYS A 39 -11.07 -4.12 -8.80
CA LYS A 39 -10.44 -5.15 -9.64
C LYS A 39 -9.11 -5.62 -9.06
N PHE A 40 -8.29 -4.71 -8.54
CA PHE A 40 -7.02 -5.04 -7.91
C PHE A 40 -7.18 -5.92 -6.67
N LEU A 41 -8.19 -5.63 -5.83
CA LEU A 41 -8.48 -6.40 -4.62
C LEU A 41 -8.84 -7.87 -4.88
N ARG A 42 -9.29 -8.21 -6.09
CA ARG A 42 -9.57 -9.61 -6.48
C ARG A 42 -8.34 -10.50 -6.56
N ASN A 43 -7.13 -9.93 -6.47
CA ASN A 43 -5.88 -10.69 -6.46
C ASN A 43 -5.44 -11.11 -5.05
N PHE A 44 -6.22 -10.81 -4.02
CA PHE A 44 -5.84 -10.97 -2.62
C PHE A 44 -6.92 -11.72 -1.84
N GLU A 45 -6.48 -12.36 -0.76
CA GLU A 45 -7.34 -13.08 0.18
C GLU A 45 -7.58 -12.26 1.45
N ASN A 46 -8.61 -12.59 2.23
CA ASN A 46 -9.00 -11.81 3.41
C ASN A 46 -7.91 -11.73 4.51
N GLU A 47 -6.95 -12.67 4.53
CA GLU A 47 -5.81 -12.60 5.45
C GLU A 47 -4.76 -11.57 5.04
N ASP A 48 -4.79 -11.06 3.81
CA ASP A 48 -3.81 -10.10 3.32
C ASP A 48 -4.02 -8.72 3.95
N LEU A 49 -2.91 -8.05 4.25
CA LEU A 49 -2.91 -6.79 4.99
C LEU A 49 -2.47 -5.64 4.11
N PHE A 50 -3.24 -4.56 4.13
CA PHE A 50 -2.98 -3.35 3.36
C PHE A 50 -2.47 -2.24 4.27
N VAL A 51 -1.65 -1.36 3.71
CA VAL A 51 -1.24 -0.13 4.36
C VAL A 51 -1.21 1.01 3.36
N ILE A 52 -1.81 2.13 3.75
CA ILE A 52 -1.88 3.35 2.95
C ILE A 52 -1.15 4.46 3.69
N LYS A 53 -0.39 5.28 2.97
CA LYS A 53 0.17 6.52 3.53
C LYS A 53 -0.95 7.53 3.73
N SER A 54 -1.09 8.12 4.92
CA SER A 54 -2.15 9.11 5.19
C SER A 54 -1.83 10.49 4.58
N THR A 55 -1.65 10.53 3.26
CA THR A 55 -1.37 11.72 2.45
C THR A 55 -2.39 11.87 1.34
N GLY A 56 -2.89 13.08 1.12
CA GLY A 56 -3.88 13.36 0.07
C GLY A 56 -5.23 12.68 0.32
N PHE A 57 -6.02 12.54 -0.75
CA PHE A 57 -7.36 11.91 -0.79
C PHE A 57 -7.28 10.37 -0.64
N TYR A 58 -6.82 9.89 0.51
CA TYR A 58 -6.68 8.45 0.78
C TYR A 58 -7.98 7.80 1.25
N GLU A 59 -8.89 8.60 1.83
CA GLU A 59 -10.11 8.14 2.51
C GLU A 59 -11.00 7.28 1.59
N PRO A 60 -11.29 7.67 0.33
CA PRO A 60 -12.13 6.84 -0.54
C PRO A 60 -11.51 5.47 -0.83
N ILE A 61 -10.18 5.40 -0.92
CA ILE A 61 -9.45 4.14 -1.15
C ILE A 61 -9.46 3.29 0.12
N TYR A 62 -9.24 3.91 1.28
CA TYR A 62 -9.31 3.25 2.58
C TYR A 62 -10.69 2.61 2.80
N ASP A 63 -11.76 3.41 2.66
CA ASP A 63 -13.13 2.96 2.85
C ASP A 63 -13.52 1.85 1.87
N THR A 64 -13.04 1.95 0.62
CA THR A 64 -13.27 0.90 -0.38
C THR A 64 -12.64 -0.42 0.04
N ILE A 65 -11.39 -0.40 0.52
CA ILE A 65 -10.68 -1.60 0.96
C ILE A 65 -11.37 -2.22 2.18
N GLU A 66 -11.74 -1.38 3.16
CA GLU A 66 -12.44 -1.83 4.37
C GLU A 66 -13.82 -2.42 4.03
N SER A 67 -14.59 -1.76 3.16
CA SER A 67 -15.93 -2.23 2.73
C SER A 67 -15.91 -3.59 2.00
N LYS A 68 -14.74 -3.99 1.48
CA LYS A 68 -14.53 -5.31 0.85
C LYS A 68 -14.06 -6.38 1.84
N GLY A 69 -13.92 -6.05 3.12
CA GLY A 69 -13.57 -6.98 4.19
C GLY A 69 -12.07 -7.15 4.43
N PHE A 70 -11.23 -6.35 3.75
CA PHE A 70 -9.78 -6.40 3.95
C PHE A 70 -9.36 -5.53 5.13
N LYS A 71 -8.29 -5.94 5.81
CA LYS A 71 -7.66 -5.16 6.86
C LYS A 71 -6.72 -4.12 6.26
N VAL A 72 -6.95 -2.85 6.57
CA VAL A 72 -6.12 -1.74 6.09
C VAL A 72 -5.66 -0.84 7.24
N LYS A 73 -4.34 -0.57 7.30
CA LYS A 73 -3.72 0.36 8.26
C LYS A 73 -3.36 1.68 7.59
N LEU A 74 -3.38 2.76 8.35
CA LEU A 74 -2.85 4.06 7.92
C LEU A 74 -1.45 4.28 8.48
N ALA A 75 -0.51 4.61 7.60
CA ALA A 75 0.86 4.92 7.96
C ALA A 75 1.07 6.43 8.11
N ASN A 76 1.78 6.82 9.16
CA ASN A 76 2.16 8.20 9.41
C ASN A 76 3.18 8.68 8.34
N PRO A 77 2.87 9.71 7.55
CA PRO A 77 3.72 10.13 6.43
C PRO A 77 5.08 10.63 6.87
N LEU A 78 5.18 11.27 8.03
CA LEU A 78 6.45 11.76 8.58
C LEU A 78 7.36 10.59 8.95
N LYS A 79 6.81 9.54 9.58
CA LYS A 79 7.59 8.34 9.91
C LYS A 79 8.06 7.60 8.66
N VAL A 80 7.18 7.42 7.67
CA VAL A 80 7.52 6.79 6.38
C VAL A 80 8.61 7.58 5.67
N LYS A 81 8.48 8.92 5.62
CA LYS A 81 9.47 9.80 5.02
C LYS A 81 10.82 9.75 5.72
N LEU A 82 10.86 9.76 7.06
CA LEU A 82 12.13 9.64 7.81
C LEU A 82 12.85 8.33 7.50
N ILE A 83 12.10 7.22 7.38
CA ILE A 83 12.66 5.91 7.02
C ILE A 83 13.09 5.90 5.55
N ALA A 84 12.31 6.50 4.65
CA ALA A 84 12.64 6.62 3.24
C ALA A 84 13.88 7.48 3.00
N GLU A 85 14.03 8.60 3.70
CA GLU A 85 15.16 9.52 3.59
C GLU A 85 16.45 8.97 4.22
N SER A 86 16.34 8.05 5.18
CA SER A 86 17.49 7.26 5.65
C SER A 86 18.00 6.25 4.60
N ARG A 87 17.20 6.01 3.55
CA ARG A 87 17.53 5.18 2.38
C ARG A 87 17.68 6.12 1.15
N ILE A 88 18.31 5.65 0.07
CA ILE A 88 18.46 6.47 -1.16
C ILE A 88 17.06 6.81 -1.68
N LYS A 89 16.71 8.09 -1.83
CA LYS A 89 15.36 8.57 -2.17
C LYS A 89 14.98 8.18 -3.61
N ASN A 90 13.88 7.45 -3.77
CA ASN A 90 13.26 7.14 -5.06
C ASN A 90 11.76 6.96 -4.78
N ASP A 91 10.85 7.55 -5.57
CA ASP A 91 9.39 7.39 -5.38
C ASP A 91 8.97 5.91 -5.42
N LYS A 92 9.83 5.06 -5.99
CA LYS A 92 9.71 3.62 -5.94
C LYS A 92 9.84 2.99 -4.55
N ILE A 93 10.31 3.72 -3.55
CA ILE A 93 10.68 3.15 -2.25
C ILE A 93 9.54 3.30 -1.24
N ASP A 94 8.60 4.22 -1.46
CA ASP A 94 7.55 4.51 -0.47
C ASP A 94 6.58 3.35 -0.28
N SER A 95 6.01 2.77 -1.34
CA SER A 95 5.09 1.60 -1.24
C SER A 95 5.78 0.34 -0.69
N GLU A 96 7.05 0.11 -1.04
CA GLU A 96 7.82 -1.01 -0.48
C GLU A 96 8.09 -0.79 1.03
N ILE A 97 8.46 0.42 1.45
CA ILE A 97 8.67 0.75 2.87
C ILE A 97 7.38 0.52 3.65
N LEU A 98 6.24 0.96 3.12
CA LEU A 98 4.94 0.71 3.75
C LEU A 98 4.72 -0.79 3.97
N ALA A 99 4.86 -1.61 2.91
CA ALA A 99 4.67 -3.07 3.00
C ALA A 99 5.63 -3.72 4.02
N ARG A 100 6.91 -3.32 4.02
CA ARG A 100 7.90 -3.84 4.99
C ARG A 100 7.61 -3.43 6.43
N LEU A 101 7.15 -2.19 6.66
CA LEU A 101 6.79 -1.73 7.99
C LEU A 101 5.56 -2.46 8.52
N LEU A 102 4.57 -2.70 7.67
CA LEU A 102 3.38 -3.47 8.04
C LEU A 102 3.73 -4.91 8.43
N LYS A 103 4.68 -5.53 7.73
CA LYS A 103 5.17 -6.88 8.05
C LYS A 103 5.88 -6.96 9.40
N ASN A 104 6.62 -5.91 9.77
CA ASN A 104 7.47 -5.91 10.96
C ASN A 104 6.78 -5.32 12.21
N ASN A 105 5.48 -4.95 12.15
CA ASN A 105 4.68 -4.39 13.26
C ASN A 105 3.37 -5.15 13.48
#